data_AF-A0AAV5BNX2-F1
#
_entry.id   AF-A0AAV5BNX2-F1
#
_cell.length_a   1.000
_cell.length_b   1.000
_cell.length_c   1.000
_cell.angle_alpha   90.00
_cell.angle_beta   90.00
_cell.angle_gamma   90.00
#
_symmetry.space_group_name_H-M   'P 1'
#
loop_
_entity.id
_entity.type
_entity.pdbx_description
1 polymer ?
#
loop_
_entity_poly.entity_id
_entity_poly.type
_entity_poly.pdbx_seq_one_letter_code
_entity_poly.pdbx_strand_id
1 'polypeptide(L)'
;MSASNTIASTPSSQAASSDIATHSCRKCMQRARYFTFVMLIRMVQHKIPHNTTFLMPNDRLMSTTLIPQSQVLDFLSRHSISAPLMFGDLIRLPNGTLVPTHHSSEMITVTNSGHQKLYFNDVELTSPDLCHLEASFRCHGINGVIRPAATRRGKGATCSRYVAPTSAPPETPSAANQSMGTSPLPSPNTGYASNPAQQPAAESPQSSHFCSPNWNDLYNLDDSIDVFHFLIQDP
;
A
#
# COMPACT_ATOMS: atom_id res chain seq x y z
N MET A 1 51.07 34.45 -9.71
CA MET A 1 49.74 34.87 -9.22
C MET A 1 48.77 33.77 -9.61
N SER A 2 48.54 32.78 -8.75
CA SER A 2 47.55 31.71 -9.00
C SER A 2 46.28 32.06 -8.26
N ALA A 3 45.20 32.29 -9.00
CA ALA A 3 43.88 32.58 -8.46
C ALA A 3 43.21 31.27 -8.02
N SER A 4 42.83 31.19 -6.74
CA SER A 4 41.95 30.15 -6.21
C SER A 4 40.51 30.54 -6.49
N ASN A 5 39.81 29.79 -7.33
CA ASN A 5 38.36 29.90 -7.48
C ASN A 5 37.68 29.03 -6.43
N THR A 6 37.11 29.67 -5.41
CA THR A 6 36.20 29.03 -4.45
C THR A 6 34.82 28.93 -5.09
N ILE A 7 34.39 27.73 -5.47
CA ILE A 7 33.02 27.45 -5.89
C ILE A 7 32.17 27.36 -4.62
N ALA A 8 31.32 28.36 -4.40
CA ALA A 8 30.29 28.30 -3.37
C ALA A 8 29.23 27.28 -3.78
N SER A 9 29.10 26.20 -3.01
CA SER A 9 28.05 25.19 -3.16
C SER A 9 26.71 25.78 -2.71
N THR A 10 25.86 26.12 -3.67
CA THR A 10 24.44 26.43 -3.43
C THR A 10 23.75 25.19 -2.83
N PRO A 11 22.98 25.31 -1.73
CA PRO A 11 22.22 24.17 -1.21
C PRO A 11 21.23 23.69 -2.28
N SER A 12 21.31 22.38 -2.55
CA SER A 12 20.49 21.70 -3.56
C SER A 12 19.01 21.90 -3.26
N SER A 13 18.24 22.46 -4.22
CA SER A 13 16.79 22.69 -4.10
C SER A 13 16.01 21.41 -3.74
N GLN A 14 16.59 20.24 -4.03
CA GLN A 14 16.05 18.93 -3.69
C GLN A 14 16.00 18.67 -2.18
N ALA A 15 17.02 19.12 -1.41
CA ALA A 15 17.08 18.89 0.03
C ALA A 15 16.00 19.71 0.77
N ALA A 16 15.83 20.98 0.40
CA ALA A 16 14.80 21.83 0.99
C ALA A 16 13.37 21.34 0.69
N SER A 17 13.12 20.89 -0.55
CA SER A 17 11.82 20.30 -0.93
C SER A 17 11.54 18.98 -0.19
N SER A 18 12.57 18.17 0.01
CA SER A 18 12.52 16.91 0.77
C SER A 18 12.06 17.13 2.22
N ASP A 19 12.64 18.14 2.86
CA ASP A 19 12.38 18.41 4.27
C ASP A 19 10.95 18.90 4.50
N ILE A 20 10.44 19.73 3.58
CA ILE A 20 9.03 20.18 3.57
C ILE A 20 8.10 18.98 3.40
N ALA A 21 8.34 18.12 2.40
CA ALA A 21 7.50 16.96 2.14
C ALA A 21 7.46 16.00 3.33
N THR A 22 8.61 15.76 3.96
CA THR A 22 8.73 14.93 5.16
C THR A 22 7.98 15.55 6.34
N HIS A 23 7.99 16.87 6.47
CA HIS A 23 7.24 17.60 7.50
C HIS A 23 5.73 17.55 7.32
N SER A 24 5.25 17.83 6.10
CA SER A 24 3.84 17.70 5.73
C SER A 24 3.32 16.28 6.00
N CYS A 25 4.10 15.27 5.60
CA CYS A 25 3.81 13.86 5.82
C CYS A 25 3.63 13.54 7.31
N ARG A 26 4.57 13.94 8.17
CA ARG A 26 4.45 13.78 9.63
C ARG A 26 3.21 14.46 10.20
N LYS A 27 2.92 15.70 9.82
CA LYS A 27 1.73 16.43 10.28
C LYS A 27 0.44 15.72 9.89
N CYS A 28 0.38 15.17 8.69
CA CYS A 28 -0.75 14.39 8.24
C CYS A 28 -0.95 13.11 9.09
N MET A 29 0.11 12.32 9.30
CA MET A 29 0.06 11.12 10.14
C MET A 29 -0.40 11.42 11.58
N GLN A 30 0.03 12.55 12.15
CA GLN A 30 -0.40 13.00 13.48
C GLN A 30 -1.90 13.29 13.53
N ARG A 31 -2.44 14.00 12.53
CA ARG A 31 -3.89 14.23 12.43
C ARG A 31 -4.67 12.93 12.30
N ALA A 32 -4.09 11.93 11.63
CA ALA A 32 -4.63 10.60 11.51
C ALA A 32 -4.42 9.71 12.76
N ARG A 33 -3.82 10.23 13.85
CA ARG A 33 -3.61 9.55 15.14
C ARG A 33 -2.65 8.35 15.08
N TYR A 34 -1.58 8.46 14.30
CA TYR A 34 -0.44 7.52 14.27
C TYR A 34 0.77 8.12 15.01
N PHE A 35 0.60 8.50 16.28
CA PHE A 35 1.60 9.26 17.03
C PHE A 35 2.88 8.47 17.26
N THR A 36 2.79 7.18 17.59
CA THR A 36 3.97 6.35 17.87
C THR A 36 4.80 6.16 16.61
N PHE A 37 4.17 5.92 15.47
CA PHE A 37 4.87 5.79 14.19
C PHE A 37 5.60 7.10 13.80
N VAL A 38 4.96 8.24 14.01
CA VAL A 38 5.58 9.57 13.80
C VAL A 38 6.79 9.78 14.72
N MET A 39 6.73 9.32 15.97
CA MET A 39 7.87 9.40 16.89
C MET A 39 9.07 8.59 16.37
N LEU A 40 8.84 7.38 15.84
CA LEU A 40 9.91 6.59 15.23
C LEU A 40 10.54 7.30 14.03
N ILE A 41 9.72 7.91 13.14
CA ILE A 41 10.22 8.71 12.02
C ILE A 41 11.09 9.88 12.52
N ARG A 42 10.66 10.56 13.59
CA ARG A 42 11.41 11.67 14.21
C ARG A 42 12.76 11.26 14.79
N MET A 43 12.94 9.99 15.17
CA MET A 43 14.23 9.47 15.67
C MET A 43 15.25 9.27 14.55
N VAL A 44 14.81 9.09 13.31
CA VAL A 44 15.70 8.78 12.17
C VAL A 44 15.75 9.85 11.09
N GLN A 45 14.80 10.81 11.10
CA GLN A 45 14.72 12.03 10.27
C GLN A 45 15.28 11.86 8.84
N HIS A 46 16.54 12.27 8.63
CA HIS A 46 17.23 12.30 7.34
C HIS A 46 17.57 10.91 6.76
N LYS A 47 17.30 9.84 7.49
CA LYS A 47 17.50 8.46 7.02
C LYS A 47 16.26 7.87 6.35
N ILE A 48 15.14 8.61 6.32
CA ILE A 48 13.93 8.19 5.64
C ILE A 48 14.10 8.38 4.13
N PRO A 49 13.97 7.32 3.33
CA PRO A 49 14.04 7.45 1.88
C PRO A 49 12.85 8.21 1.27
N HIS A 50 13.07 8.89 0.15
CA HIS A 50 12.01 9.48 -0.66
C HIS A 50 11.21 8.43 -1.43
N ASN A 51 10.06 8.85 -1.96
CA ASN A 51 9.20 8.00 -2.79
C ASN A 51 8.75 6.76 -2.02
N THR A 52 8.30 7.00 -0.79
CA THR A 52 7.98 5.97 0.20
C THR A 52 6.47 5.85 0.39
N THR A 53 5.98 4.63 0.49
CA THR A 53 4.66 4.36 1.09
C THR A 53 4.82 3.79 2.48
N PHE A 54 4.38 4.52 3.49
CA PHE A 54 4.35 4.05 4.87
C PHE A 54 3.14 3.16 5.13
N LEU A 55 3.41 1.99 5.72
CA LEU A 55 2.42 1.06 6.22
C LEU A 55 2.44 1.12 7.75
N MET A 56 1.53 1.90 8.33
CA MET A 56 1.59 2.34 9.71
C MET A 56 0.70 1.47 10.60
N PRO A 57 1.27 0.66 11.52
CA PRO A 57 0.48 0.06 12.59
C PRO A 57 -0.11 1.15 13.47
N ASN A 58 -1.33 0.95 13.97
CA ASN A 58 -1.94 1.89 14.91
C ASN A 58 -1.19 1.94 16.25
N ASP A 59 -1.37 3.03 17.01
CA ASP A 59 -0.66 3.28 18.26
C ASP A 59 -0.90 2.19 19.34
N ARG A 60 -2.07 1.51 19.31
CA ARG A 60 -2.38 0.42 20.25
C ARG A 60 -1.53 -0.83 19.99
N LEU A 61 -1.29 -1.18 18.73
CA LEU A 61 -0.38 -2.28 18.37
C LEU A 61 1.08 -1.92 18.68
N MET A 62 1.40 -0.65 18.47
CA MET A 62 2.74 -0.10 18.70
C MET A 62 3.10 -0.05 20.19
N SER A 63 2.15 0.20 21.09
CA SER A 63 2.41 0.28 22.54
C SER A 63 2.88 -1.03 23.17
N THR A 64 2.62 -2.18 22.52
CA THR A 64 3.06 -3.50 22.97
C THR A 64 4.27 -4.03 22.19
N THR A 65 4.75 -3.29 21.19
CA THR A 65 5.87 -3.70 20.34
C THR A 65 7.17 -3.16 20.89
N LEU A 66 8.10 -4.05 21.27
CA LEU A 66 9.44 -3.65 21.70
C LEU A 66 10.31 -3.35 20.47
N ILE A 67 10.73 -2.09 20.32
CA ILE A 67 11.63 -1.66 19.25
C ILE A 67 12.87 -1.05 19.88
N PRO A 68 14.00 -1.78 19.93
CA PRO A 68 15.26 -1.21 20.37
C PRO A 68 15.63 -0.01 19.50
N GLN A 69 16.24 1.02 20.09
CA GLN A 69 16.65 2.22 19.36
C GLN A 69 17.52 1.91 18.13
N SER A 70 18.39 0.90 18.24
CA SER A 70 19.25 0.43 17.14
C SER A 70 18.48 -0.20 15.97
N GLN A 71 17.24 -0.63 16.18
CA GLN A 71 16.39 -1.28 15.17
C GLN A 71 15.28 -0.37 14.64
N VAL A 72 15.22 0.90 15.04
CA VAL A 72 14.15 1.82 14.57
C VAL A 72 14.19 1.99 13.05
N LEU A 73 15.38 2.15 12.47
CA LEU A 73 15.51 2.29 11.02
C LEU A 73 15.09 1.02 10.29
N ASP A 74 15.48 -0.15 10.78
CA ASP A 74 15.09 -1.45 10.19
C ASP A 74 13.60 -1.68 10.34
N PHE A 75 13.00 -1.33 11.48
CA PHE A 75 11.56 -1.39 11.68
C PHE A 75 10.81 -0.52 10.67
N LEU A 76 11.21 0.74 10.51
CA LEU A 76 10.58 1.67 9.56
C LEU A 76 10.78 1.21 8.13
N SER A 77 11.98 0.72 7.79
CA SER A 77 12.30 0.23 6.44
C SER A 77 11.41 -0.94 6.01
N ARG A 78 11.07 -1.85 6.94
CA ARG A 78 10.15 -2.98 6.69
C ARG A 78 8.69 -2.54 6.55
N HIS A 79 8.34 -1.41 7.16
CA HIS A 79 7.03 -0.78 7.06
C HIS A 79 6.96 0.31 5.98
N SER A 80 7.88 0.26 5.01
CA SER A 80 8.00 1.25 3.94
C SER A 80 8.15 0.54 2.59
N ILE A 81 7.20 0.71 1.68
CA ILE A 81 7.34 0.26 0.28
C ILE A 81 8.16 1.30 -0.48
N SER A 82 9.10 0.83 -1.30
CA SER A 82 10.02 1.65 -2.11
C SER A 82 9.36 2.26 -3.36
N ALA A 83 8.12 2.71 -3.23
CA ALA A 83 7.35 3.43 -4.24
C ALA A 83 6.18 4.18 -3.56
N PRO A 84 5.74 5.35 -4.05
CA PRO A 84 4.59 6.07 -3.53
C PRO A 84 3.30 5.55 -4.19
N LEU A 85 2.63 4.58 -3.55
CA LEU A 85 1.46 3.87 -4.05
C LEU A 85 0.21 4.30 -3.29
N MET A 86 -0.81 4.76 -4.03
CA MET A 86 -2.14 5.01 -3.48
C MET A 86 -2.92 3.70 -3.39
N PHE A 87 -4.05 3.71 -2.67
CA PHE A 87 -4.94 2.54 -2.61
C PHE A 87 -5.35 2.06 -4.00
N GLY A 88 -5.67 3.01 -4.90
CA GLY A 88 -6.01 2.71 -6.29
C GLY A 88 -4.91 1.93 -7.02
N ASP A 89 -3.63 2.22 -6.74
CA ASP A 89 -2.52 1.51 -7.36
C ASP A 89 -2.40 0.08 -6.80
N LEU A 90 -2.53 -0.04 -5.48
CA LEU A 90 -2.41 -1.30 -4.76
C LEU A 90 -3.54 -2.28 -5.10
N ILE A 91 -4.78 -1.81 -5.21
CA ILE A 91 -5.95 -2.67 -5.46
C ILE A 91 -5.95 -3.28 -6.86
N ARG A 92 -5.24 -2.65 -7.81
CA ARG A 92 -5.08 -3.14 -9.19
C ARG A 92 -3.94 -4.16 -9.34
N LEU A 93 -3.10 -4.33 -8.32
CA LEU A 93 -2.04 -5.33 -8.36
C LEU A 93 -2.66 -6.74 -8.39
N PRO A 94 -2.15 -7.66 -9.22
CA PRO A 94 -2.54 -9.06 -9.15
C PRO A 94 -2.28 -9.65 -7.75
N ASN A 95 -3.15 -10.57 -7.32
CA ASN A 95 -2.95 -11.28 -6.06
C ASN A 95 -1.60 -12.01 -6.02
N GLY A 96 -0.88 -11.82 -4.92
CA GLY A 96 0.45 -12.41 -4.74
C GLY A 96 1.58 -11.55 -5.29
N THR A 97 1.31 -10.31 -5.73
CA THR A 97 2.35 -9.37 -6.16
C THR A 97 3.34 -9.11 -5.02
N LEU A 98 4.63 -9.23 -5.31
CA LEU A 98 5.71 -8.90 -4.39
C LEU A 98 6.18 -7.47 -4.64
N VAL A 99 6.09 -6.61 -3.63
CA VAL A 99 6.58 -5.23 -3.67
C VAL A 99 7.83 -5.07 -2.78
N PRO A 100 8.87 -4.39 -3.27
CA PRO A 100 10.09 -4.19 -2.48
C PRO A 100 9.83 -3.21 -1.33
N THR A 101 10.36 -3.55 -0.16
CA THR A 101 10.42 -2.59 0.95
C THR A 101 11.71 -1.77 0.88
N HIS A 102 11.85 -0.75 1.72
CA HIS A 102 13.12 -0.05 1.89
C HIS A 102 14.16 -0.89 2.66
N HIS A 103 13.74 -2.01 3.25
CA HIS A 103 14.64 -3.01 3.78
C HIS A 103 15.07 -3.95 2.63
N SER A 104 16.34 -3.88 2.23
CA SER A 104 16.86 -4.47 0.98
C SER A 104 16.69 -5.99 0.82
N SER A 105 16.45 -6.71 1.91
CA SER A 105 16.23 -8.16 1.92
C SER A 105 14.77 -8.57 2.12
N GLU A 106 13.83 -7.62 2.15
CA GLU A 106 12.42 -7.89 2.42
C GLU A 106 11.48 -7.37 1.34
N MET A 107 10.53 -8.24 0.99
CA MET A 107 9.42 -7.93 0.10
C MET A 107 8.10 -8.18 0.81
N ILE A 108 7.08 -7.44 0.41
CA ILE A 108 5.72 -7.58 0.91
C ILE A 108 4.88 -8.23 -0.18
N THR A 109 4.15 -9.28 0.19
CA THR A 109 3.13 -9.88 -0.65
C THR A 109 1.84 -9.07 -0.50
N VAL A 110 1.36 -8.52 -1.60
CA VAL A 110 0.07 -7.83 -1.68
C VAL A 110 -0.98 -8.85 -2.10
N THR A 111 -2.03 -8.99 -1.29
CA THR A 111 -3.20 -9.79 -1.62
C THR A 111 -4.46 -8.95 -1.51
N ASN A 112 -5.31 -9.05 -2.53
CA ASN A 112 -6.64 -8.48 -2.60
C ASN A 112 -7.64 -9.61 -2.37
N SER A 113 -8.44 -9.50 -1.31
CA SER A 113 -9.60 -10.36 -1.14
C SER A 113 -10.84 -9.63 -1.66
N GLY A 114 -11.86 -10.39 -2.07
CA GLY A 114 -13.13 -9.80 -2.50
C GLY A 114 -13.63 -8.72 -1.52
N HIS A 115 -14.44 -7.78 -2.02
CA HIS A 115 -14.89 -6.60 -1.27
C HIS A 115 -13.83 -5.50 -1.07
N GLN A 116 -12.86 -5.38 -1.98
CA GLN A 116 -11.85 -4.31 -1.99
C GLN A 116 -10.96 -4.29 -0.73
N LYS A 117 -10.72 -5.46 -0.13
CA LYS A 117 -9.85 -5.59 1.03
C LYS A 117 -8.44 -5.91 0.59
N LEU A 118 -7.47 -5.20 1.14
CA LEU A 118 -6.05 -5.42 0.86
C LEU A 118 -5.31 -5.92 2.08
N TYR A 119 -4.31 -6.77 1.84
CA TYR A 119 -3.43 -7.30 2.86
C TYR A 119 -1.98 -7.23 2.41
N PHE A 120 -1.09 -6.99 3.37
CA PHE A 120 0.36 -6.94 3.21
C PHE A 120 0.98 -8.02 4.11
N ASN A 121 1.50 -9.10 3.53
CA ASN A 121 1.93 -10.28 4.31
C ASN A 121 0.86 -10.72 5.34
N ASP A 122 -0.39 -10.84 4.86
CA ASP A 122 -1.57 -11.18 5.67
C ASP A 122 -2.01 -10.13 6.71
N VAL A 123 -1.39 -8.94 6.72
CA VAL A 123 -1.82 -7.81 7.56
C VAL A 123 -2.80 -6.93 6.80
N GLU A 124 -4.02 -6.78 7.31
CA GLU A 124 -5.09 -5.99 6.68
C GLU A 124 -4.75 -4.50 6.61
N LEU A 125 -5.00 -3.90 5.45
CA LEU A 125 -5.06 -2.45 5.25
C LEU A 125 -6.38 -1.92 5.83
N THR A 126 -6.30 -1.01 6.79
CA THR A 126 -7.48 -0.46 7.49
C THR A 126 -7.76 1.00 7.23
N SER A 127 -6.75 1.77 6.81
CA SER A 127 -6.93 3.20 6.52
C SER A 127 -6.15 3.57 5.26
N PRO A 128 -6.79 3.50 4.08
CA PRO A 128 -6.15 3.88 2.83
C PRO A 128 -5.95 5.39 2.73
N ASP A 129 -4.92 5.79 1.98
CA ASP A 129 -4.71 7.16 1.48
C ASP A 129 -4.85 8.25 2.56
N LEU A 130 -4.10 8.15 3.65
CA LEU A 130 -4.17 9.12 4.75
C LEU A 130 -3.56 10.48 4.37
N CYS A 131 -2.47 10.47 3.58
CA CYS A 131 -1.71 11.66 3.23
C CYS A 131 -1.77 11.97 1.74
N HIS A 132 -2.36 13.13 1.43
CA HIS A 132 -2.64 13.57 0.05
C HIS A 132 -1.75 14.70 -0.45
N LEU A 133 -1.14 15.47 0.45
CA LEU A 133 -0.47 16.73 0.11
C LEU A 133 0.83 16.55 -0.68
N GLU A 134 1.55 15.44 -0.44
CA GLU A 134 2.88 15.23 -0.99
C GLU A 134 2.89 14.00 -1.90
N ALA A 135 3.34 14.13 -3.15
CA ALA A 135 3.40 13.01 -4.08
C ALA A 135 4.49 11.99 -3.72
N SER A 136 5.54 12.42 -3.03
CA SER A 136 6.68 11.57 -2.65
C SER A 136 6.42 10.67 -1.44
N PHE A 137 5.34 10.89 -0.69
CA PHE A 137 4.99 10.10 0.47
C PHE A 137 3.53 9.69 0.43
N ARG A 138 3.27 8.38 0.49
CA ARG A 138 1.93 7.83 0.72
C ARG A 138 1.88 7.17 2.08
N CYS A 139 0.71 7.20 2.70
CA CYS A 139 0.54 6.73 4.07
C CYS A 139 -0.73 5.91 4.17
N HIS A 140 -0.59 4.72 4.71
CA HIS A 140 -1.68 3.75 4.87
C HIS A 140 -1.64 3.19 6.28
N GLY A 141 -2.79 3.05 6.91
CA GLY A 141 -2.95 2.35 8.18
C GLY A 141 -3.11 0.85 7.99
N ILE A 142 -2.44 0.06 8.83
CA ILE A 142 -2.53 -1.42 8.82
C ILE A 142 -2.88 -1.99 10.20
N ASN A 143 -3.53 -3.15 10.21
CA ASN A 143 -3.96 -3.86 11.43
C ASN A 143 -2.96 -4.92 11.89
N GLY A 144 -1.68 -4.56 11.96
CA GLY A 144 -0.64 -5.48 12.39
C GLY A 144 0.74 -4.87 12.22
N VAL A 145 1.75 -5.63 12.64
CA VAL A 145 3.15 -5.27 12.48
C VAL A 145 3.77 -6.23 11.48
N ILE A 146 4.38 -5.71 10.43
CA ILE A 146 5.11 -6.51 9.45
C ILE A 146 6.36 -7.05 10.15
N ARG A 147 6.46 -8.38 10.21
CA ARG A 147 7.57 -9.09 10.85
C ARG A 147 8.67 -9.35 9.83
N PRO A 148 9.95 -9.43 10.27
CA PRO A 148 11.02 -9.83 9.39
C PRO A 148 10.70 -11.18 8.76
N ALA A 149 10.90 -11.31 7.46
CA ALA A 149 10.78 -12.61 6.82
C ALA A 149 11.76 -13.56 7.50
N ALA A 150 11.26 -14.65 8.09
CA ALA A 150 12.14 -15.70 8.59
C ALA A 150 13.01 -16.13 7.41
N THR A 151 14.33 -16.02 7.55
CA THR A 151 15.28 -16.44 6.53
C THR A 151 14.96 -17.90 6.27
N ARG A 152 14.26 -18.19 5.18
CA ARG A 152 14.09 -19.55 4.70
C ARG A 152 15.52 -19.94 4.33
N ARG A 153 16.22 -20.63 5.23
CA ARG A 153 17.37 -21.47 4.84
C ARG A 153 16.79 -22.50 3.90
N GLY A 154 16.64 -22.14 2.64
CA GLY A 154 16.34 -23.08 1.59
C GLY A 154 17.48 -24.10 1.61
N LYS A 155 17.15 -25.35 1.94
CA LYS A 155 17.83 -26.47 1.28
C LYS A 155 17.76 -26.12 -0.19
N GLY A 156 18.93 -25.83 -0.78
CA GLY A 156 19.02 -25.42 -2.17
C GLY A 156 18.19 -26.37 -3.01
N ALA A 157 17.13 -25.86 -3.62
CA ALA A 157 16.54 -26.51 -4.76
C ALA A 157 17.59 -26.37 -5.86
N THR A 158 18.50 -27.34 -5.91
CA THR A 158 19.39 -27.55 -7.04
C THR A 158 18.50 -27.58 -8.26
N CYS A 159 18.58 -26.54 -9.10
CA CYS A 159 18.03 -26.60 -10.44
C CYS A 159 18.73 -27.77 -11.13
N SER A 160 18.09 -28.93 -11.16
CA SER A 160 18.54 -30.04 -11.99
C SER A 160 18.45 -29.54 -13.41
N ARG A 161 19.62 -29.40 -14.03
CA ARG A 161 19.78 -29.12 -15.45
C ARG A 161 18.88 -30.10 -16.21
N TYR A 162 17.73 -29.64 -16.69
CA TYR A 162 17.00 -30.36 -17.72
C TYR A 162 17.89 -30.34 -18.96
N VAL A 163 18.59 -31.46 -19.18
CA VAL A 163 19.22 -31.74 -20.46
C VAL A 163 18.07 -31.91 -21.45
N ALA A 164 17.96 -30.97 -22.38
CA ALA A 164 17.01 -31.04 -23.48
C ALA A 164 17.28 -32.30 -24.31
N PRO A 165 16.27 -33.14 -24.59
CA PRO A 165 16.36 -34.12 -25.67
C PRO A 165 16.03 -33.43 -27.00
N THR A 166 17.05 -33.27 -27.83
CA THR A 166 16.95 -33.00 -29.25
C THR A 166 16.26 -34.17 -29.95
N SER A 167 15.15 -33.94 -30.66
CA SER A 167 14.87 -34.53 -31.99
C SER A 167 13.45 -34.16 -32.47
N ALA A 168 13.41 -33.55 -33.65
CA ALA A 168 12.29 -33.52 -34.59
C ALA A 168 12.79 -34.16 -35.90
N PRO A 169 12.01 -34.39 -36.99
CA PRO A 169 10.55 -34.50 -37.23
C PRO A 169 10.26 -35.85 -38.01
N PRO A 170 9.21 -36.12 -38.87
CA PRO A 170 8.50 -35.26 -39.85
C PRO A 170 6.94 -35.35 -39.88
N GLU A 171 6.35 -34.34 -40.54
CA GLU A 171 4.92 -34.16 -40.89
C GLU A 171 4.46 -35.05 -42.07
N THR A 172 3.14 -35.33 -42.20
CA THR A 172 2.27 -35.03 -43.38
C THR A 172 0.81 -35.61 -43.25
N PRO A 173 -0.19 -35.19 -44.09
CA PRO A 173 -1.54 -34.78 -43.64
C PRO A 173 -2.73 -35.62 -44.18
N SER A 174 -3.96 -35.40 -43.66
CA SER A 174 -5.26 -35.52 -44.38
C SER A 174 -6.45 -35.10 -43.50
N ALA A 175 -7.14 -34.00 -43.84
CA ALA A 175 -8.48 -33.96 -44.49
C ALA A 175 -9.64 -34.39 -43.54
N ALA A 176 -10.59 -33.56 -43.09
CA ALA A 176 -11.56 -32.64 -43.72
C ALA A 176 -13.00 -33.14 -43.49
N ASN A 177 -13.87 -32.22 -43.04
CA ASN A 177 -15.33 -32.11 -43.19
C ASN A 177 -16.33 -32.86 -42.27
N GLN A 178 -16.94 -32.05 -41.40
CA GLN A 178 -18.36 -31.67 -41.28
C GLN A 178 -19.48 -32.72 -41.52
N SER A 179 -20.45 -32.76 -40.59
CA SER A 179 -21.86 -32.99 -40.93
C SER A 179 -22.81 -32.28 -39.95
N MET A 180 -23.73 -31.51 -40.51
CA MET A 180 -24.92 -30.92 -39.88
C MET A 180 -26.14 -31.86 -39.99
N GLY A 181 -27.20 -31.55 -39.22
CA GLY A 181 -28.59 -32.02 -39.40
C GLY A 181 -29.04 -32.97 -38.29
N THR A 182 -30.22 -32.87 -37.66
CA THR A 182 -31.52 -32.33 -38.08
C THR A 182 -32.47 -32.12 -36.87
N SER A 183 -33.43 -31.19 -37.01
CA SER A 183 -34.59 -30.84 -36.14
C SER A 183 -35.64 -31.97 -35.97
N PRO A 184 -36.90 -31.79 -35.47
CA PRO A 184 -37.58 -30.71 -34.70
C PRO A 184 -38.48 -31.18 -33.49
N LEU A 185 -39.11 -30.20 -32.80
CA LEU A 185 -40.25 -30.25 -31.84
C LEU A 185 -41.54 -30.91 -32.43
N PRO A 186 -42.66 -31.22 -31.70
CA PRO A 186 -43.41 -30.31 -30.77
C PRO A 186 -44.14 -30.97 -29.56
N SER A 187 -44.65 -30.20 -28.58
CA SER A 187 -46.11 -29.93 -28.40
C SER A 187 -46.44 -29.28 -27.03
N PRO A 188 -47.66 -28.73 -26.84
CA PRO A 188 -47.95 -27.55 -26.00
C PRO A 188 -48.75 -27.86 -24.72
N ASN A 189 -48.82 -26.90 -23.78
CA ASN A 189 -50.11 -26.54 -23.19
C ASN A 189 -50.17 -25.18 -22.46
N THR A 190 -51.09 -24.37 -22.99
CA THR A 190 -52.02 -23.38 -22.43
C THR A 190 -52.20 -23.29 -20.92
N GLY A 191 -52.22 -22.04 -20.43
CA GLY A 191 -52.78 -21.65 -19.12
C GLY A 191 -52.90 -20.13 -18.99
N TYR A 192 -54.09 -19.61 -19.27
CA TYR A 192 -54.49 -18.21 -19.09
C TYR A 192 -54.53 -17.80 -17.62
N ALA A 193 -54.13 -16.56 -17.29
CA ALA A 193 -54.90 -15.66 -16.41
C ALA A 193 -54.37 -14.22 -16.43
N SER A 194 -55.31 -13.30 -16.28
CA SER A 194 -55.33 -11.85 -16.47
C SER A 194 -54.69 -10.98 -15.37
N ASN A 195 -54.13 -9.83 -15.79
CA ASN A 195 -53.80 -8.60 -15.02
C ASN A 195 -55.06 -7.92 -14.41
N PRO A 196 -55.02 -6.79 -13.61
CA PRO A 196 -53.94 -5.82 -13.34
C PRO A 196 -53.79 -5.23 -11.89
N ALA A 197 -52.74 -4.41 -11.72
CA ALA A 197 -52.59 -3.19 -10.89
C ALA A 197 -52.53 -3.26 -9.34
N GLN A 198 -51.36 -2.86 -8.77
CA GLN A 198 -51.26 -1.72 -7.83
C GLN A 198 -49.79 -1.36 -7.52
N GLN A 199 -49.47 -0.08 -7.75
CA GLN A 199 -48.30 0.67 -7.27
C GLN A 199 -48.51 1.03 -5.78
N PRO A 200 -47.47 1.22 -4.95
CA PRO A 200 -46.93 2.58 -4.85
C PRO A 200 -45.41 2.69 -4.56
N ALA A 201 -44.92 3.89 -4.90
CA ALA A 201 -43.89 4.72 -4.28
C ALA A 201 -42.48 4.16 -4.00
N ALA A 202 -41.53 4.83 -4.67
CA ALA A 202 -40.11 4.85 -4.38
C ALA A 202 -39.81 5.46 -3.02
N GLU A 203 -38.86 4.87 -2.29
CA GLU A 203 -38.11 5.56 -1.24
C GLU A 203 -36.63 5.23 -1.40
N SER A 204 -35.86 6.28 -1.68
CA SER A 204 -34.43 6.27 -1.93
C SER A 204 -33.69 6.31 -0.59
N PRO A 205 -32.74 5.42 -0.28
CA PRO A 205 -31.88 5.63 0.88
C PRO A 205 -30.91 6.76 0.57
N GLN A 206 -31.03 7.86 1.31
CA GLN A 206 -30.11 8.97 1.27
C GLN A 206 -28.69 8.49 1.55
N SER A 207 -27.80 8.87 0.63
CA SER A 207 -26.36 9.03 0.78
C SER A 207 -25.97 9.32 2.23
N SER A 208 -25.21 8.41 2.84
CA SER A 208 -24.42 8.74 4.01
C SER A 208 -23.41 9.80 3.59
N HIS A 209 -23.65 11.03 4.03
CA HIS A 209 -22.70 12.12 3.95
C HIS A 209 -21.37 11.65 4.55
N PHE A 210 -20.41 11.37 3.68
CA PHE A 210 -19.00 11.40 4.02
C PHE A 210 -18.72 12.80 4.55
N CYS A 211 -18.41 12.94 5.84
CA CYS A 211 -17.80 14.15 6.35
C CYS A 211 -16.38 14.23 5.78
N SER A 212 -16.24 14.72 4.55
CA SER A 212 -14.99 15.28 4.06
C SER A 212 -14.75 16.58 4.84
N PRO A 213 -13.62 16.74 5.55
CA PRO A 213 -13.26 18.04 6.10
C PRO A 213 -13.06 19.03 4.95
N ASN A 214 -13.65 20.22 5.07
CA ASN A 214 -13.33 21.35 4.21
C ASN A 214 -11.94 21.86 4.60
N TRP A 215 -10.94 21.65 3.75
CA TRP A 215 -9.52 21.91 4.08
C TRP A 215 -9.10 23.39 3.96
N ASN A 216 -10.02 24.30 3.65
CA ASN A 216 -9.72 25.73 3.53
C ASN A 216 -9.62 26.46 4.88
N ASP A 217 -10.00 25.84 6.01
CA ASP A 217 -9.95 26.46 7.34
C ASP A 217 -8.61 26.27 8.09
N LEU A 218 -7.61 25.61 7.48
CA LEU A 218 -6.36 25.22 8.15
C LEU A 218 -5.19 26.20 7.99
N TYR A 219 -5.43 27.39 7.45
CA TYR A 219 -4.39 28.42 7.29
C TYR A 219 -4.13 29.28 8.53
N ASN A 220 -4.84 29.07 9.65
CA ASN A 220 -4.66 29.89 10.86
C ASN A 220 -4.76 29.08 12.15
N LEU A 221 -3.75 28.27 12.46
CA LEU A 221 -3.43 27.85 13.83
C LEU A 221 -1.92 27.57 13.89
N ASP A 222 -1.18 28.68 13.99
CA ASP A 222 0.14 28.71 14.61
C ASP A 222 -0.04 28.69 16.14
N ASP A 223 1.00 28.25 16.84
CA ASP A 223 1.15 28.14 18.30
C ASP A 223 0.40 27.02 19.06
N SER A 224 1.12 25.93 19.34
CA SER A 224 1.48 25.56 20.72
C SER A 224 2.49 24.41 20.70
N ILE A 225 3.78 24.77 20.77
CA ILE A 225 4.83 23.90 21.30
C ILE A 225 4.86 24.19 22.80
N ASP A 226 4.36 23.27 23.62
CA ASP A 226 4.82 23.05 25.01
C ASP A 226 4.00 21.95 25.67
N VAL A 227 4.25 20.69 25.29
CA VAL A 227 4.07 19.55 26.20
C VAL A 227 5.15 18.53 25.86
N PHE A 228 5.80 18.00 26.90
CA PHE A 228 6.83 16.94 26.90
C PHE A 228 8.30 17.39 27.01
N HIS A 229 8.58 18.14 28.08
CA HIS A 229 9.85 18.07 28.82
C HIS A 229 9.70 17.23 30.12
N PHE A 230 8.95 16.12 30.07
CA PHE A 230 8.83 15.22 31.22
C PHE A 230 8.97 13.78 30.73
N LEU A 231 9.76 13.00 31.45
CA LEU A 231 10.20 11.62 31.18
C LEU A 231 11.59 11.45 30.52
N ILE A 232 12.60 12.12 31.06
CA ILE A 232 13.86 11.43 31.42
C ILE A 232 14.24 11.91 32.82
N GLN A 233 14.02 11.05 33.81
CA GLN A 233 14.67 11.16 35.10
C GLN A 233 15.21 9.78 35.42
N ASP A 234 16.48 9.59 35.05
CA ASP A 234 17.31 8.49 35.51
C ASP A 234 17.51 8.56 37.03
N PRO A 235 17.82 7.44 37.68
CA PRO A 235 18.82 7.39 38.73
C PRO A 235 20.21 7.02 38.18
#